data_AF-A0A143YU95-F1
#
_entry.id   AF-A0A143YU95-F1
#
_cell.length_a   1.000
_cell.length_b   1.000
_cell.length_c   1.000
_cell.angle_alpha   90.00
_cell.angle_beta   90.00
_cell.angle_gamma   90.00
#
_symmetry.space_group_name_H-M   'P 1'
#
loop_
_entity.id
_entity.type
_entity.pdbx_description
1 polymer ?
#
loop_
_entity_poly.entity_id
_entity_poly.type
_entity_poly.pdbx_seq_one_letter_code
_entity_poly.pdbx_strand_id
1 'polypeptide(L)' 'MNFYKKFYQKHPYLNVLISLIMASLIGIAIEYFINRDFIGSGFYTASFLTLLELLRVRRERNKLKSKAKSQYNVDGEKD' A
#
# COMPACT_ATOMS: atom_id res chain seq x y z
N MET A 1 3.70 -12.03 18.90
CA MET A 1 3.18 -11.42 17.65
C MET A 1 3.47 -9.92 17.71
N ASN A 2 4.34 -9.41 16.84
CA ASN A 2 4.84 -8.03 16.92
C ASN A 2 3.70 -7.01 16.82
N PHE A 3 3.76 -5.97 17.65
CA PHE A 3 2.75 -4.92 17.77
C PHE A 3 2.42 -4.27 16.42
N TYR A 4 3.45 -4.00 15.62
CA TYR A 4 3.34 -3.50 14.25
C TYR A 4 2.42 -4.33 13.35
N LYS A 5 2.51 -5.66 13.44
CA LYS A 5 1.71 -6.57 12.62
C LYS A 5 0.24 -6.56 13.02
N LYS A 6 -0.04 -6.39 14.32
CA LYS A 6 -1.40 -6.30 14.87
C LYS A 6 -2.06 -4.96 14.51
N PHE A 7 -1.28 -3.87 14.52
CA PHE A 7 -1.73 -2.55 14.08
C PHE A 7 -2.07 -2.52 12.58
N TYR A 8 -1.21 -3.12 11.74
CA TYR A 8 -1.42 -3.22 10.29
C TYR A 8 -2.73 -3.93 9.90
N GLN A 9 -3.04 -5.02 10.61
CA GLN A 9 -4.27 -5.78 10.36
C GLN A 9 -5.52 -5.03 10.82
N LYS A 10 -5.41 -4.27 11.92
CA LYS A 10 -6.55 -3.57 12.52
C LYS A 10 -6.87 -2.25 11.82
N HIS A 11 -5.87 -1.57 11.25
CA HIS A 11 -6.01 -0.26 10.62
C HIS A 11 -5.28 -0.16 9.26
N PRO A 12 -5.72 -0.91 8.24
CA PRO A 12 -5.02 -0.99 6.95
C PRO A 12 -4.96 0.36 6.20
N TYR A 13 -6.01 1.18 6.28
CA TYR A 13 -6.04 2.50 5.62
C TYR A 13 -5.11 3.52 6.25
N LEU A 14 -4.97 3.47 7.58
CA LEU A 14 -4.07 4.34 8.34
C LEU A 14 -2.61 4.05 7.97
N ASN A 15 -2.29 2.78 7.75
CA ASN A 15 -0.98 2.41 7.29
C ASN A 15 -0.67 2.95 5.88
N VAL A 16 -1.63 2.88 4.94
CA VAL A 16 -1.48 3.47 3.60
C VAL A 16 -1.29 4.98 3.71
N LEU A 17 -2.05 5.64 4.59
CA LEU A 17 -1.93 7.09 4.82
C LEU A 17 -0.56 7.48 5.39
N ILE A 18 -0.06 6.77 6.39
CA ILE A 18 1.26 7.01 6.97
C ILE A 18 2.36 6.78 5.92
N SER A 19 2.22 5.71 5.14
CA SER A 19 3.19 5.40 4.07
C SER A 19 3.20 6.48 3.00
N LEU A 20 2.04 6.99 2.61
CA LEU A 20 1.90 8.11 1.67
C LEU A 20 2.56 9.39 2.19
N ILE A 21 2.31 9.75 3.45
CA ILE A 21 2.91 10.94 4.09
C ILE A 21 4.43 10.79 4.13
N MET A 22 4.94 9.63 4.54
CA MET A 22 6.38 9.37 4.62
C MET A 22 7.05 9.39 3.24
N ALA A 23 6.43 8.77 2.23
CA ALA A 23 6.94 8.79 0.86
C ALA A 23 6.99 10.21 0.28
N SER A 24 5.96 11.02 0.54
CA SER A 24 5.91 12.43 0.13
C SER A 24 7.03 13.25 0.81
N LEU A 25 7.18 13.12 2.13
CA LEU A 25 8.22 13.81 2.88
C LEU A 25 9.63 13.43 2.40
N ILE A 26 9.87 12.15 2.13
CA ILE A 26 11.17 11.66 1.62
C ILE A 26 11.44 12.21 0.22
N GLY A 27 10.44 12.18 -0.67
CA GLY A 27 10.58 12.73 -2.02
C GLY A 27 10.94 14.22 -2.01
N ILE A 28 10.21 15.00 -1.22
CA ILE A 28 10.46 16.43 -1.03
C ILE A 28 11.85 16.66 -0.40
N ALA A 29 12.23 15.87 0.60
CA ALA A 29 13.51 16.02 1.28
C ALA A 29 14.71 15.71 0.38
N ILE A 30 14.64 14.66 -0.44
CA ILE A 30 15.71 14.31 -1.39
C ILE A 30 15.86 15.42 -2.44
N GLU A 31 14.75 15.91 -2.98
CA GLU A 31 14.74 16.96 -3.99
C GLU A 31 15.31 18.27 -3.44
N TYR A 32 14.92 18.64 -2.22
CA TYR A 32 15.49 19.78 -1.51
C TYR A 32 16.98 19.60 -1.17
N PHE A 33 17.43 18.39 -0.87
CA PHE A 33 18.85 18.14 -0.55
C PHE A 33 19.75 18.22 -1.79
N ILE A 34 19.28 17.72 -2.94
CA ILE A 34 20.06 17.66 -4.18
C ILE A 34 20.02 19.00 -4.93
N ASN A 35 18.82 19.56 -5.12
CA ASN A 35 18.63 20.76 -5.95
C ASN A 35 18.46 22.05 -5.14
N ARG A 36 18.31 21.97 -3.80
CA ARG A 36 17.88 23.10 -2.95
C ARG A 36 16.59 23.79 -3.45
N ASP A 37 15.80 23.05 -4.23
CA ASP A 37 14.62 23.57 -4.91
C ASP A 37 13.47 22.56 -4.79
N PHE A 38 12.24 23.06 -4.69
CA PHE A 38 11.02 22.26 -4.55
C PHE A 38 10.41 21.98 -5.94
N ILE A 39 11.23 21.46 -6.85
CA ILE A 39 10.77 21.11 -8.19
C ILE A 39 9.65 20.06 -8.07
N GLY A 40 8.64 20.11 -8.94
CA GLY A 40 7.47 19.23 -8.84
C GLY A 40 7.75 17.75 -9.13
N SER A 41 8.99 17.38 -9.44
CA SER A 41 9.34 16.04 -9.94
C SER A 41 9.22 14.96 -8.86
N GLY A 42 9.50 15.30 -7.60
CA GLY A 42 9.24 14.43 -6.46
C GLY A 42 7.75 14.21 -6.23
N PHE A 43 6.89 15.20 -6.50
CA PHE A 43 5.44 15.05 -6.44
C PHE A 43 4.92 14.05 -7.49
N TYR A 44 5.41 14.15 -8.74
CA TYR A 44 5.06 13.18 -9.78
C TYR A 44 5.54 11.77 -9.44
N THR A 45 6.75 11.65 -8.87
CA THR A 45 7.32 10.36 -8.44
C THR A 45 6.51 9.74 -7.31
N ALA A 46 6.18 10.52 -6.27
CA ALA A 46 5.35 10.06 -5.15
C ALA A 46 3.95 9.65 -5.63
N SER A 47 3.34 10.42 -6.53
CA SER A 47 2.03 10.11 -7.13
C SER A 47 2.07 8.79 -7.91
N PHE A 48 3.13 8.56 -8.70
CA PHE A 48 3.31 7.34 -9.46
C PHE A 48 3.52 6.10 -8.56
N LEU A 49 4.35 6.23 -7.52
CA LEU A 49 4.56 5.15 -6.54
C LEU A 49 3.29 4.80 -5.78
N THR A 50 2.52 5.81 -5.38
CA THR A 50 1.21 5.62 -4.72
C THR A 50 0.24 4.86 -5.63
N LEU A 51 0.23 5.17 -6.94
CA LEU A 51 -0.60 4.46 -7.91
C LEU A 51 -0.20 2.99 -8.04
N LEU A 52 1.11 2.70 -8.09
CA LEU A 52 1.63 1.32 -8.13
C LEU A 52 1.26 0.54 -6.87
N GLU A 53 1.37 1.15 -5.69
CA GLU A 53 1.01 0.51 -4.43
C GLU A 53 -0.48 0.20 -4.35
N LEU A 54 -1.34 1.11 -4.81
CA LEU A 54 -2.78 0.89 -4.90
C LEU A 54 -3.13 -0.29 -5.82
N LEU A 55 -2.46 -0.41 -6.97
CA LEU A 55 -2.64 -1.54 -7.90
C LEU A 55 -2.19 -2.85 -7.27
N ARG A 56 -1.07 -2.86 -6.53
CA ARG A 56 -0.56 -4.03 -5.81
C ARG A 56 -1.58 -4.52 -4.78
N VAL A 57 -2.10 -3.63 -3.94
CA VAL A 57 -3.11 -3.95 -2.91
C VAL A 57 -4.39 -4.49 -3.57
N ARG A 58 -4.86 -3.85 -4.64
CA ARG A 58 -6.03 -4.33 -5.39
C ARG A 58 -5.84 -5.75 -5.90
N ARG A 59 -4.65 -6.07 -6.44
CA ARG A 59 -4.33 -7.41 -6.93
C ARG A 59 -4.29 -8.44 -5.80
N GLU A 60 -3.71 -8.10 -4.65
CA GLU A 60 -3.69 -8.99 -3.49
C GLU A 60 -5.08 -9.27 -2.93
N ARG A 61 -5.94 -8.24 -2.81
CA ARG A 61 -7.34 -8.42 -2.38
C ARG A 61 -8.12 -9.31 -3.35
N ASN A 62 -7.92 -9.18 -4.65
CA ASN A 62 -8.57 -10.04 -5.64
C ASN A 62 -8.10 -11.50 -5.53
N LYS A 63 -6.80 -11.74 -5.29
CA LYS A 63 -6.28 -13.09 -5.04
C LYS A 63 -6.88 -13.71 -3.77
N LEU A 64 -7.00 -12.93 -2.70
CA LEU A 64 -7.64 -13.38 -1.45
C LEU A 64 -9.12 -13.71 -1.65
N LYS A 65 -9.86 -12.86 -2.38
CA LYS A 65 -11.27 -13.10 -2.72
C LYS A 65 -11.45 -14.37 -3.56
N SER A 66 -10.54 -14.62 -4.50
CA SER A 66 -10.53 -15.84 -5.33
C SER A 66 -10.22 -17.09 -4.50
N LYS A 67 -9.26 -17.02 -3.57
CA LYS A 67 -8.95 -18.14 -2.67
C LYS A 67 -10.11 -18.46 -1.72
N ALA A 68 -10.73 -17.44 -1.13
CA ALA A 68 -11.89 -17.62 -0.24
C ALA A 68 -13.08 -18.27 -0.98
N LYS A 69 -13.33 -17.86 -2.23
CA LYS A 69 -14.39 -18.46 -3.07
C LYS A 69 -14.07 -19.91 -3.46
N SER A 70 -12.80 -20.22 -3.73
CA SER A 70 -12.35 -21.58 -4.03
C SER A 70 -12.47 -22.51 -2.83
N GLN A 71 -12.19 -22.02 -1.61
CA GLN A 71 -12.26 -22.83 -0.40
C GLN A 71 -13.71 -23.13 0.00
N TYR A 72 -14.62 -22.16 -0.14
CA TYR A 72 -16.05 -22.35 0.10
C TYR A 72 -16.69 -23.40 -0.83
N ASN A 73 -16.29 -23.42 -2.11
CA ASN A 73 -16.78 -24.42 -3.07
C ASN A 73 -16.26 -25.84 -2.77
N VAL A 74 -15.06 -25.99 -2.18
CA VAL A 74 -14.48 -27.31 -1.85
C VAL A 74 -15.11 -27.89 -0.58
N ASP A 75 -15.47 -27.04 0.38
CA ASP A 75 -16.10 -27.48 1.63
C ASP A 75 -17.60 -27.77 1.45
N GLY A 76 -18.29 -27.06 0.55
CA GLY A 76 -19.71 -27.29 0.24
C GLY A 76 -20.02 -28.45 -0.73
N GLU A 77 -18.99 -29.11 -1.29
CA GLU A 77 -19.15 -30.31 -2.14
C GLU A 77 -18.98 -31.62 -1.33
N LYS A 78 -18.67 -31.51 -0.03
CA LYS A 78 -18.51 -32.66 0.89
C LYS A 78 -19.75 -32.92 1.77
N ASP A 79 -20.81 -32.13 1.61
CA ASP A 79 -22.09 -32.27 2.32
C ASP A 79 -23.16 -32.96 1.46
#